data_AF-J9G8L9-F1
#
_entry.id   AF-J9G8L9-F1
#
_cell.length_a   1.000
_cell.length_b   1.000
_cell.length_c   1.000
_cell.angle_alpha   90.00
_cell.angle_beta   90.00
_cell.angle_gamma   90.00
#
_symmetry.space_group_name_H-M   'P 1'
#
loop_
_entity.id
_entity.type
_entity.pdbx_description
1 polymer ?
#
loop_
_entity_poly.entity_id
_entity_poly.type
_entity_poly.pdbx_seq_one_letter_code
_entity_poly.pdbx_strand_id
1 'polypeptide(L)'
;MHNVSPLGYILGDEGSGAVLGRRLLGDLLKHQLPQTLEDDFHAHYELTAQDILQRVYREPFANRFLASFAPFLHRHRKEASIRHLLIDEFTRFFLRNIAQYNRPDLEVSFVGSIAFYFKEELTQAAHQTGFHIGCIRRSPLE
;
A
#
# COMPACT_ATOMS: atom_id res chain seq x y z
N MET A 1 13.98 -19.66 -11.83
CA MET A 1 12.81 -18.91 -11.34
C MET A 1 12.72 -17.65 -12.17
N HIS A 2 11.58 -17.40 -12.81
CA HIS A 2 11.33 -16.10 -13.44
C HIS A 2 10.79 -15.15 -12.38
N ASN A 3 11.41 -13.99 -12.23
CA ASN A 3 10.91 -12.97 -11.32
C ASN A 3 9.73 -12.27 -11.97
N VAL A 4 8.66 -12.05 -11.22
CA VAL A 4 7.55 -11.22 -11.66
C VAL A 4 8.02 -9.77 -11.68
N SER A 5 7.96 -9.13 -12.86
CA SER A 5 8.27 -7.71 -12.98
C SER A 5 7.21 -6.89 -12.23
N PRO A 6 7.60 -5.92 -11.40
CA PRO A 6 6.64 -5.18 -10.57
C PRO A 6 5.87 -4.11 -11.37
N LEU A 7 6.29 -3.78 -12.61
CA LEU A 7 5.60 -2.89 -13.56
C LEU A 7 5.41 -1.42 -13.11
N GLY A 8 5.86 -1.05 -11.92
CA GLY A 8 5.81 0.33 -11.43
C GLY A 8 4.43 0.74 -10.92
N TYR A 9 4.41 1.78 -10.09
CA TYR A 9 3.22 2.25 -9.36
C TYR A 9 1.97 2.58 -10.20
N ILE A 10 2.08 2.72 -11.52
CA ILE A 10 0.92 2.91 -12.40
C ILE A 10 0.30 1.55 -12.78
N LEU A 11 1.11 0.59 -13.21
CA LEU A 11 0.67 -0.66 -13.83
C LEU A 11 0.70 -1.88 -12.90
N GLY A 12 1.46 -1.79 -11.81
CA GLY A 12 1.63 -2.84 -10.81
C GLY A 12 2.02 -2.23 -9.46
N ASP A 13 3.20 -2.59 -8.96
CA ASP A 13 3.74 -2.33 -7.61
C ASP A 13 2.68 -2.52 -6.51
N GLU A 14 1.85 -3.57 -6.64
CA GLU A 14 0.81 -3.84 -5.65
C GLU A 14 1.42 -3.96 -4.24
N GLY A 15 0.75 -3.36 -3.26
CA GLY A 15 1.25 -3.31 -1.88
C GLY A 15 2.40 -2.32 -1.63
N SER A 16 2.86 -1.57 -2.63
CA SER A 16 3.85 -0.50 -2.42
C SER A 16 3.23 0.75 -1.78
N GLY A 17 4.06 1.56 -1.12
CA GLY A 17 3.62 2.83 -0.55
C GLY A 17 3.04 3.79 -1.59
N ALA A 18 3.56 3.79 -2.82
CA ALA A 18 3.06 4.62 -3.90
C ALA A 18 1.65 4.21 -4.35
N VAL A 19 1.39 2.90 -4.47
CA VAL A 19 0.06 2.41 -4.84
C VAL A 19 -0.94 2.61 -3.71
N LEU A 20 -0.53 2.37 -2.47
CA LEU A 20 -1.33 2.64 -1.27
C LEU A 20 -1.74 4.13 -1.19
N GLY A 21 -0.78 5.04 -1.36
CA GLY A 21 -1.07 6.47 -1.42
C GLY A 21 -1.97 6.86 -2.58
N ARG A 22 -1.77 6.27 -3.77
CA ARG A 22 -2.65 6.49 -4.92
C ARG A 22 -4.09 6.09 -4.64
N ARG A 23 -4.31 4.95 -4.00
CA ARG A 23 -5.66 4.50 -3.61
C ARG A 23 -6.29 5.44 -2.60
N LEU A 24 -5.55 5.80 -1.55
CA LEU A 24 -6.01 6.76 -0.54
C LEU A 24 -6.49 8.06 -1.18
N LEU A 25 -5.66 8.69 -2.03
CA LEU A 25 -6.03 9.95 -2.68
C LEU A 25 -7.18 9.76 -3.67
N GLY A 26 -7.25 8.61 -4.35
CA GLY A 26 -8.36 8.29 -5.24
C GLY A 26 -9.70 8.21 -4.50
N ASP A 27 -9.72 7.60 -3.33
CA ASP A 27 -10.91 7.47 -2.48
C ASP A 27 -11.28 8.81 -1.84
N LEU A 28 -10.29 9.55 -1.34
CA LEU A 28 -10.44 10.91 -0.80
C LEU A 28 -11.08 11.87 -1.84
N LEU A 29 -10.51 11.93 -3.05
CA LEU A 29 -10.99 12.84 -4.11
C LEU A 29 -12.37 12.46 -4.66
N LYS A 30 -12.86 11.26 -4.35
CA LYS A 30 -14.17 10.76 -4.75
C LYS A 30 -15.17 10.68 -3.59
N HIS A 31 -14.81 11.22 -2.43
CA HIS A 31 -15.63 11.20 -1.22
C HIS A 31 -16.07 9.79 -0.81
N GLN A 32 -15.14 8.83 -0.90
CA GLN A 32 -15.38 7.43 -0.51
C GLN A 32 -14.86 7.12 0.90
N LEU A 33 -14.33 8.12 1.61
CA LEU A 33 -13.88 8.00 2.98
C LEU A 33 -14.91 8.60 3.95
N PRO A 34 -14.95 8.17 5.21
CA PRO A 34 -15.68 8.89 6.25
C PRO A 34 -15.26 10.36 6.33
N GLN A 35 -16.23 11.27 6.50
CA GLN A 35 -15.96 12.71 6.58
C GLN A 35 -14.87 13.07 7.60
N THR A 36 -14.84 12.38 8.75
CA THR A 36 -13.84 12.61 9.80
C THR A 36 -12.40 12.31 9.34
N LEU A 37 -12.21 11.38 8.41
CA LEU A 37 -10.90 11.10 7.82
C LEU A 37 -10.53 12.13 6.75
N GLU A 38 -11.50 12.61 5.98
CA GLU A 38 -11.26 13.68 5.00
C GLU A 38 -10.83 14.96 5.71
N ASP A 39 -11.55 15.33 6.78
CA ASP A 39 -11.26 16.51 7.60
C ASP A 39 -9.85 16.42 8.23
N ASP A 40 -9.48 15.27 8.81
CA ASP A 40 -8.13 15.06 9.37
C ASP A 40 -7.05 15.10 8.29
N PHE A 41 -7.31 14.54 7.10
CA PHE A 41 -6.38 14.60 5.98
C PHE A 41 -6.12 16.05 5.56
N HIS A 42 -7.19 16.83 5.35
CA HIS A 42 -7.06 18.22 4.93
C HIS A 42 -6.42 19.10 6.01
N ALA A 43 -6.72 18.86 7.29
CA ALA A 43 -6.08 19.57 8.39
C ALA A 43 -4.59 19.25 8.52
N HIS A 44 -4.16 18.04 8.17
CA HIS A 44 -2.77 17.63 8.30
C HIS A 44 -1.89 18.01 7.09
N TYR A 45 -2.44 17.90 5.88
CA TYR A 45 -1.67 18.06 4.64
C TYR A 45 -1.89 19.39 3.94
N GLU A 46 -3.00 20.08 4.21
CA GLU A 46 -3.36 21.37 3.60
C GLU A 46 -3.29 21.34 2.05
N LEU A 47 -3.66 20.20 1.45
CA LEU A 47 -3.67 20.03 0.00
C LEU A 47 -5.06 20.17 -0.57
N THR A 48 -5.16 20.91 -1.67
CA THR A 48 -6.35 20.94 -2.51
C THR A 48 -6.34 19.79 -3.53
N ALA A 49 -7.50 19.49 -4.11
CA ALA A 49 -7.60 18.55 -5.22
C ALA A 49 -6.69 18.95 -6.41
N GLN A 50 -6.57 20.26 -6.68
CA GLN A 50 -5.71 20.77 -7.74
C GLN A 50 -4.22 20.51 -7.44
N ASP A 51 -3.78 20.71 -6.20
CA ASP A 51 -2.39 20.44 -5.80
C ASP A 51 -2.05 18.96 -5.96
N ILE A 52 -2.96 18.08 -5.56
CA ILE A 52 -2.79 16.63 -5.70
C ILE A 52 -2.65 16.26 -7.18
N LEU A 53 -3.55 16.74 -8.05
CA LEU A 53 -3.49 16.45 -9.49
C LEU A 53 -2.21 16.99 -10.13
N GLN A 54 -1.78 18.20 -9.75
CA GLN A 54 -0.54 18.78 -10.24
C GLN A 54 0.67 17.91 -9.85
N ARG A 55 0.78 17.51 -8.58
CA ARG A 55 1.89 16.68 -8.08
C ARG A 55 1.92 15.27 -8.68
N VAL A 56 0.75 14.69 -8.96
CA VAL A 56 0.66 13.34 -9.52
C VAL A 56 0.94 13.32 -11.02
N TYR A 57 0.42 14.28 -11.78
CA TYR A 57 0.44 14.21 -13.25
C TYR A 57 1.47 15.11 -13.93
N ARG A 58 1.99 16.13 -13.23
CA ARG A 58 2.78 17.20 -13.86
C ARG A 58 4.13 17.45 -13.20
N GLU A 59 4.39 16.86 -12.03
CA GLU A 59 5.65 17.02 -11.31
C GLU A 59 6.49 15.73 -11.32
N PRO A 60 7.83 15.83 -11.23
CA PRO A 60 8.68 14.67 -11.10
C PRO A 60 8.47 13.96 -9.76
N PHE A 61 8.79 12.66 -9.72
CA PHE A 61 8.75 11.83 -8.52
C PHE A 61 7.35 11.64 -7.89
N ALA A 62 6.30 11.60 -8.70
CA ALA A 62 4.93 11.31 -8.26
C ALA A 62 4.83 10.05 -7.38
N ASN A 63 5.62 9.01 -7.66
CA ASN A 63 5.70 7.81 -6.82
C ASN A 63 6.15 8.10 -5.38
N ARG A 64 7.13 9.00 -5.19
CA ARG A 64 7.59 9.41 -3.85
C ARG A 64 6.55 10.27 -3.14
N PHE A 65 5.92 11.18 -3.88
CA PHE A 65 4.81 11.97 -3.35
C PHE A 65 3.67 11.08 -2.86
N LEU A 66 3.25 10.10 -3.66
CA LEU A 66 2.21 9.14 -3.27
C LEU A 66 2.65 8.29 -2.07
N ALA A 67 3.89 7.80 -2.05
CA ALA A 67 4.41 7.05 -0.91
C ALA A 67 4.48 7.86 0.39
N SER A 68 4.52 9.19 0.32
CA SER A 68 4.56 10.07 1.49
C SER A 68 3.29 10.02 2.36
N PHE A 69 2.20 9.45 1.85
CA PHE A 69 0.94 9.27 2.58
C PHE A 69 0.84 7.96 3.38
N ALA A 70 1.85 7.07 3.30
CA ALA A 70 1.89 5.84 4.11
C ALA A 70 1.77 6.08 5.63
N PRO A 71 2.36 7.14 6.23
CA PRO A 71 2.15 7.45 7.65
C PRO A 71 0.70 7.74 8.01
N PHE A 72 -0.09 8.38 7.13
CA PHE A 72 -1.52 8.63 7.36
C PHE A 72 -2.31 7.31 7.39
N LEU A 73 -2.05 6.44 6.41
CA LEU A 73 -2.63 5.09 6.38
C LEU A 73 -2.28 4.31 7.65
N HIS A 74 -1.04 4.38 8.12
CA HIS A 74 -0.62 3.70 9.34
C HIS A 74 -1.31 4.28 10.59
N ARG A 75 -1.45 5.61 10.69
CA ARG A 75 -2.15 6.27 11.80
C ARG A 75 -3.60 5.80 11.89
N HIS A 76 -4.26 5.64 10.74
CA HIS A 76 -5.69 5.30 10.64
C HIS A 76 -5.96 3.83 10.31
N ARG A 77 -4.97 2.95 10.39
CA ARG A 77 -5.06 1.51 10.01
C ARG A 77 -6.14 0.69 10.72
N LYS A 78 -6.71 1.21 11.81
CA LYS A 78 -7.81 0.58 12.55
C LYS A 78 -9.20 1.03 12.08
N GLU A 79 -9.28 2.13 11.36
CA GLU A 79 -10.52 2.56 10.71
C GLU A 79 -10.85 1.55 9.59
N ALA A 80 -12.14 1.20 9.46
CA ALA A 80 -12.58 0.09 8.64
C ALA A 80 -12.28 0.27 7.14
N SER A 81 -12.50 1.48 6.59
CA SER A 81 -12.21 1.77 5.19
C SER A 81 -10.71 1.70 4.88
N ILE A 82 -9.87 2.24 5.75
CA ILE A 82 -8.40 2.20 5.61
C ILE A 82 -7.88 0.76 5.77
N ARG A 83 -8.38 0.04 6.78
CA ARG A 83 -8.01 -1.37 6.99
C ARG A 83 -8.38 -2.23 5.78
N HIS A 84 -9.57 -2.01 5.22
CA HIS A 84 -10.01 -2.71 4.03
C HIS A 84 -9.11 -2.42 2.83
N LEU A 85 -8.79 -1.15 2.57
CA LEU A 85 -7.86 -0.73 1.51
C LEU A 85 -6.50 -1.43 1.63
N LEU A 86 -5.91 -1.46 2.84
CA LEU A 86 -4.61 -2.08 3.09
C LEU A 86 -4.64 -3.59 2.80
N ILE A 87 -5.62 -4.31 3.36
CA ILE A 87 -5.73 -5.77 3.19
C ILE A 87 -6.02 -6.14 1.74
N ASP A 88 -6.93 -5.42 1.08
CA ASP A 88 -7.25 -5.64 -0.33
C ASP A 88 -6.01 -5.44 -1.22
N GLU A 89 -5.24 -4.40 -0.97
CA GLU A 89 -4.02 -4.14 -1.76
C GLU A 89 -2.93 -5.20 -1.53
N PHE A 90 -2.73 -5.67 -0.30
CA PHE A 90 -1.80 -6.78 -0.05
C PHE A 90 -2.33 -8.11 -0.61
N THR A 91 -3.64 -8.34 -0.60
CA THR A 91 -4.26 -9.50 -1.24
C THR A 91 -3.96 -9.51 -2.74
N ARG A 92 -4.11 -8.34 -3.40
CA ARG A 92 -3.71 -8.18 -4.80
C ARG A 92 -2.23 -8.47 -5.02
N PHE A 93 -1.35 -8.04 -4.12
CA PHE A 93 0.08 -8.37 -4.19
C PHE A 93 0.32 -9.89 -4.16
N PHE A 94 -0.28 -10.63 -3.22
CA PHE A 94 -0.11 -12.07 -3.14
C PHE A 94 -0.62 -12.79 -4.40
N LEU A 95 -1.81 -12.44 -4.88
CA LEU A 95 -2.42 -13.09 -6.03
C LEU A 95 -1.70 -12.77 -7.36
N ARG A 96 -1.21 -11.54 -7.51
CA ARG A 96 -0.63 -11.07 -8.78
C ARG A 96 0.87 -11.21 -8.85
N ASN A 97 1.58 -11.31 -7.72
CA ASN A 97 3.04 -11.41 -7.71
C ASN A 97 3.50 -12.75 -7.13
N ILE A 98 3.04 -13.12 -5.93
CA ILE A 98 3.56 -14.30 -5.22
C ILE A 98 3.00 -15.60 -5.80
N ALA A 99 1.71 -15.67 -6.14
CA ALA A 99 1.09 -16.88 -6.66
C ALA A 99 1.74 -17.39 -7.96
N GLN A 100 2.32 -16.50 -8.75
CA GLN A 100 3.00 -16.86 -10.01
C GLN A 100 4.25 -17.72 -9.81
N TYR A 101 4.86 -17.72 -8.61
CA TYR A 101 6.01 -18.57 -8.32
C TYR A 101 5.62 -20.05 -8.21
N ASN A 102 4.33 -20.36 -8.00
CA ASN A 102 3.79 -21.72 -7.85
C ASN A 102 4.58 -22.58 -6.84
N ARG A 103 4.92 -21.97 -5.69
CA ARG A 103 5.64 -22.58 -4.58
C ARG A 103 4.91 -22.36 -3.25
N PRO A 104 3.73 -22.99 -3.07
CA PRO A 104 2.95 -22.86 -1.83
C PRO A 104 3.65 -23.51 -0.64
N ASP A 105 4.68 -24.33 -0.88
CA ASP A 105 5.51 -24.99 0.13
C ASP A 105 6.51 -24.07 0.82
N LEU A 106 6.75 -22.87 0.28
CA LEU A 106 7.72 -21.92 0.81
C LEU A 106 7.04 -20.80 1.60
N GLU A 107 7.69 -20.39 2.69
CA GLU A 107 7.34 -19.17 3.41
C GLU A 107 7.76 -17.92 2.62
N VAL A 108 6.94 -16.87 2.70
CA VAL A 108 7.22 -15.58 2.09
C VAL A 108 7.78 -14.64 3.15
N SER A 109 9.05 -14.27 3.00
CA SER A 109 9.69 -13.27 3.86
C SER A 109 9.69 -11.90 3.18
N PHE A 110 9.57 -10.84 3.97
CA PHE A 110 9.45 -9.47 3.50
C PHE A 110 10.53 -8.57 4.10
N VAL A 111 11.03 -7.64 3.29
CA VAL A 111 11.92 -6.56 3.74
C VAL A 111 11.36 -5.22 3.26
N GLY A 112 11.35 -4.23 4.13
CA GLY A 112 11.03 -2.84 3.78
C GLY A 112 10.05 -2.19 4.76
N SER A 113 10.00 -0.86 4.73
CA SER A 113 9.19 -0.06 5.66
C SER A 113 7.70 -0.39 5.59
N ILE A 114 7.13 -0.54 4.40
CA ILE A 114 5.70 -0.83 4.22
C ILE A 114 5.36 -2.18 4.85
N ALA A 115 6.10 -3.24 4.50
CA ALA A 115 5.86 -4.56 5.09
C ALA A 115 6.01 -4.56 6.62
N PHE A 116 6.99 -3.81 7.14
CA PHE A 116 7.24 -3.71 8.58
C PHE A 116 6.10 -2.99 9.33
N TYR A 117 5.68 -1.82 8.86
CA TYR A 117 4.65 -1.02 9.53
C TYR A 117 3.24 -1.58 9.37
N PHE A 118 2.95 -2.26 8.25
CA PHE A 118 1.64 -2.87 7.98
C PHE A 118 1.66 -4.40 8.12
N LYS A 119 2.51 -4.91 9.01
CA LYS A 119 2.72 -6.36 9.19
C LYS A 119 1.43 -7.12 9.50
N GLU A 120 0.50 -6.53 10.26
CA GLU A 120 -0.73 -7.21 10.66
C GLU A 120 -1.68 -7.35 9.48
N GLU A 121 -1.85 -6.29 8.69
CA GLU A 121 -2.68 -6.29 7.47
C GLU A 121 -2.06 -7.21 6.40
N LEU A 122 -0.74 -7.17 6.24
CA LEU A 122 -0.01 -8.06 5.34
C LEU A 122 -0.16 -9.53 5.75
N THR A 123 -0.04 -9.84 7.04
CA THR A 123 -0.24 -11.20 7.58
C THR A 123 -1.67 -11.67 7.36
N GLN A 124 -2.66 -10.80 7.59
CA GLN A 124 -4.05 -11.13 7.31
C GLN A 124 -4.29 -11.44 5.83
N ALA A 125 -3.75 -10.63 4.91
CA ALA A 125 -3.87 -10.87 3.48
C ALA A 125 -3.19 -12.19 3.05
N ALA A 126 -2.03 -12.52 3.62
CA ALA A 126 -1.36 -13.80 3.39
C ALA A 126 -2.25 -14.99 3.79
N HIS A 127 -2.82 -14.94 5.00
CA HIS A 127 -3.74 -15.99 5.47
C HIS A 127 -4.97 -16.13 4.58
N GLN A 128 -5.56 -15.02 4.11
CA GLN A 128 -6.73 -15.04 3.22
C GLN A 128 -6.41 -15.64 1.84
N THR A 129 -5.14 -15.61 1.43
CA THR A 129 -4.69 -16.10 0.12
C THR A 129 -3.95 -17.44 0.20
N GLY A 130 -3.85 -18.04 1.39
CA GLY A 130 -3.22 -19.36 1.59
C GLY A 130 -1.69 -19.31 1.63
N PHE A 131 -1.07 -18.15 1.83
CA PHE A 131 0.37 -18.01 1.99
C PHE A 131 0.77 -17.91 3.47
N HIS A 132 1.98 -18.41 3.77
CA HIS A 132 2.58 -18.31 5.10
C HIS A 132 3.69 -17.26 5.08
N ILE A 133 3.65 -16.32 6.03
CA ILE A 133 4.70 -15.32 6.20
C ILE A 133 5.80 -15.89 7.09
N GLY A 134 7.04 -15.77 6.62
CA GLY A 134 8.24 -16.03 7.41
C GLY A 134 8.71 -14.79 8.17
N CYS A 135 9.92 -14.31 7.86
CA CYS A 135 10.46 -13.12 8.51
C CYS A 135 9.98 -11.82 7.84
N ILE A 136 9.60 -10.83 8.64
CA ILE A 136 9.44 -9.44 8.20
C ILE A 136 10.56 -8.60 8.85
N ARG A 137 11.32 -7.87 8.02
CA ARG A 137 12.41 -6.97 8.45
C ARG A 137 12.22 -5.57 7.88
N ARG A 138 12.69 -4.56 8.61
CA ARG A 138 12.59 -3.17 8.15
C ARG A 138 13.63 -2.85 7.07
N SER A 139 14.84 -3.37 7.22
CA SER A 139 15.93 -3.21 6.25
C SER A 139 16.73 -4.50 6.11
N PRO A 140 17.52 -4.71 5.04
CA PRO A 140 18.28 -5.94 4.83
C PRO A 140 19.40 -6.19 5.84
N LEU A 141 19.84 -5.14 6.55
CA LEU A 141 20.97 -5.18 7.50
C LEU A 141 20.51 -5.21 8.97
N GLU A 142 19.19 -5.31 9.21
CA GLU A 142 18.58 -5.45 10.54
C GLU A 142 17.94 -6.83 10.72
#